data_AF-A0A964XLI9-F1
#
_entry.id   AF-A0A964XLI9-F1
#
_cell.length_a   1.000
_cell.length_b   1.000
_cell.length_c   1.000
_cell.angle_alpha   90.00
_cell.angle_beta   90.00
_cell.angle_gamma   90.00
#
_symmetry.space_group_name_H-M   'P 1'
#
loop_
_entity.id
_entity.type
_entity.pdbx_description
1 polymer ?
#
loop_
_entity_poly.entity_id
_entity_poly.type
_entity_poly.pdbx_seq_one_letter_code
_entity_poly.pdbx_strand_id
1 'polypeptide(L)'
;MLTLHVAEASPESAVLVDGATVAALGQYEELAAANPQARVRRWPGILTPGLLNPYGPEILESTYHPDPREADTYGTVPIGGERARALFRADPARLGASARRGVQRLLAHGTVAIAGELRAKAVLEVVKRSGLAFAARPDRLPGPVSLSPRPLVLLPGLTVGGPARFAVFDVPDRASLVREGAATCVATVIDGRLVYRAR
;
A
#
# COMPACT_ATOMS: atom_id res chain seq x y z
N MET A 1 -8.89 -16.14 -13.49
CA MET A 1 -10.15 -16.22 -12.71
C MET A 1 -10.55 -14.80 -12.40
N LEU A 2 -11.69 -14.37 -12.93
CA LEU A 2 -12.17 -13.01 -12.73
C LEU A 2 -12.53 -12.76 -11.27
N THR A 3 -12.08 -11.63 -10.73
CA THR A 3 -12.44 -11.16 -9.40
C THR A 3 -13.00 -9.75 -9.48
N LEU A 4 -14.24 -9.55 -9.04
CA LEU A 4 -14.90 -8.25 -8.98
C LEU A 4 -14.74 -7.67 -7.57
N HIS A 5 -14.07 -6.52 -7.47
CA HIS A 5 -13.95 -5.77 -6.22
C HIS A 5 -14.94 -4.61 -6.24
N VAL A 6 -15.73 -4.49 -5.18
CA VAL A 6 -16.66 -3.38 -4.96
C VAL A 6 -16.53 -2.90 -3.52
N ALA A 7 -16.57 -1.59 -3.32
CA ALA A 7 -16.64 -0.97 -2.01
C ALA A 7 -18.01 -0.30 -1.82
N GLU A 8 -18.61 -0.47 -0.65
CA GLU A 8 -20.02 -0.10 -0.36
C GLU A 8 -20.33 1.38 -0.59
N ALA A 9 -19.39 2.28 -0.32
CA ALA A 9 -19.55 3.73 -0.49
C ALA A 9 -19.06 4.26 -1.85
N SER A 10 -18.62 3.37 -2.75
CA SER A 10 -18.23 3.74 -4.12
C SER A 10 -18.55 2.62 -5.13
N PRO A 11 -19.81 2.18 -5.26
CA PRO A 11 -20.19 1.10 -6.18
C PRO A 11 -19.92 1.44 -7.65
N GLU A 12 -19.89 2.72 -8.01
CA GLU A 12 -19.54 3.23 -9.34
C GLU A 12 -18.07 3.06 -9.70
N SER A 13 -17.23 2.78 -8.70
CA SER A 13 -15.78 2.60 -8.84
C SER A 13 -15.39 1.12 -8.77
N ALA A 14 -16.30 0.19 -9.08
CA ALA A 14 -16.02 -1.23 -9.03
C ALA A 14 -14.96 -1.65 -10.08
N VAL A 15 -14.15 -2.64 -9.73
CA VAL A 15 -13.00 -3.10 -10.51
C VAL A 15 -13.10 -4.59 -10.77
N LEU A 16 -13.21 -4.96 -12.03
CA LEU A 16 -13.06 -6.35 -12.47
C LEU A 16 -11.60 -6.62 -12.80
N VAL A 17 -11.02 -7.64 -12.17
CA VAL A 17 -9.62 -8.03 -12.33
C VAL A 17 -9.52 -9.39 -12.99
N ASP A 18 -8.66 -9.52 -14.01
CA ASP A 18 -8.19 -10.80 -14.53
C ASP A 18 -6.68 -10.93 -14.36
N GLY A 19 -6.26 -11.93 -13.58
CA GLY A 19 -4.85 -12.12 -13.24
C GLY A 19 -4.24 -10.84 -12.65
N ALA A 20 -3.24 -10.28 -13.33
CA ALA A 20 -2.53 -9.08 -12.89
C ALA A 20 -3.14 -7.76 -13.41
N THR A 21 -4.17 -7.83 -14.25
CA THR A 21 -4.67 -6.69 -15.03
C THR A 21 -6.11 -6.35 -14.73
N VAL A 22 -6.46 -5.07 -14.92
CA VAL A 22 -7.84 -4.59 -14.87
C VAL A 22 -8.57 -5.00 -16.15
N ALA A 23 -9.61 -5.81 -16.02
CA ALA A 23 -10.43 -6.28 -17.14
C ALA A 23 -11.56 -5.29 -17.47
N ALA A 24 -12.17 -4.68 -16.45
CA ALA A 24 -13.22 -3.68 -16.62
C ALA A 24 -13.34 -2.78 -15.38
N LEU A 25 -13.90 -1.58 -15.58
CA LEU A 25 -14.18 -0.58 -14.55
C LEU A 25 -15.60 -0.05 -14.75
N GLY A 26 -16.31 0.28 -13.68
CA GLY A 26 -17.63 0.89 -13.76
C GLY A 26 -18.56 0.52 -12.61
N GLN A 27 -19.86 0.60 -12.87
CA GLN A 27 -20.89 0.28 -11.89
C GLN A 27 -20.85 -1.21 -11.51
N TYR A 28 -20.97 -1.49 -10.21
CA TYR A 28 -20.97 -2.86 -9.68
C TYR A 28 -22.03 -3.75 -10.34
N GLU A 29 -23.26 -3.25 -10.47
CA GLU A 29 -24.42 -3.98 -10.98
C GLU A 29 -24.21 -4.42 -12.43
N GLU A 30 -23.69 -3.51 -13.25
CA GLU A 30 -23.39 -3.77 -14.67
C GLU A 30 -22.28 -4.82 -14.81
N LEU A 31 -21.19 -4.66 -14.05
CA LEU A 31 -20.07 -5.61 -14.08
C LEU A 31 -20.47 -6.98 -13.56
N ALA A 32 -21.28 -7.05 -12.50
CA ALA A 32 -21.77 -8.30 -11.92
C ALA A 32 -22.73 -9.03 -12.88
N ALA A 33 -23.63 -8.31 -13.53
CA ALA A 33 -24.54 -8.87 -14.52
C ALA A 33 -23.80 -9.41 -15.75
N ALA A 34 -22.78 -8.68 -16.24
CA ALA A 34 -21.96 -9.12 -17.36
C ALA A 34 -21.02 -10.28 -17.01
N ASN A 35 -20.66 -10.46 -15.73
CA ASN A 35 -19.69 -11.45 -15.27
C ASN A 35 -20.23 -12.28 -14.09
N PRO A 36 -21.31 -13.06 -14.27
CA PRO A 36 -21.98 -13.76 -13.17
C PRO A 36 -21.11 -14.82 -12.50
N GLN A 37 -20.04 -15.27 -13.17
CA GLN A 37 -19.08 -16.25 -12.65
C GLN A 37 -17.87 -15.60 -11.95
N ALA A 38 -17.76 -14.27 -11.96
CA ALA A 38 -16.66 -13.58 -11.29
C ALA A 38 -16.78 -13.73 -9.78
N ARG A 39 -15.66 -14.00 -9.12
CA ARG A 39 -15.61 -14.00 -7.66
C ARG A 39 -15.83 -12.58 -7.15
N VAL A 40 -16.90 -12.34 -6.41
CA VAL A 40 -17.18 -11.02 -5.84
C VAL A 40 -16.51 -10.85 -4.49
N ARG A 41 -15.84 -9.70 -4.30
CA ARG A 41 -15.27 -9.24 -3.03
C ARG A 41 -15.89 -7.89 -2.69
N ARG A 42 -16.67 -7.88 -1.62
CA ARG A 42 -17.30 -6.68 -1.06
C ARG A 42 -16.43 -6.14 0.08
N TRP A 43 -16.30 -4.83 0.13
CA TRP A 43 -15.53 -4.11 1.14
C TRP A 43 -16.34 -2.93 1.67
N PRO A 44 -16.10 -2.49 2.91
CA PRO A 44 -16.65 -1.24 3.38
C PRO A 44 -15.96 -0.04 2.71
N GLY A 45 -16.57 1.14 2.85
CA GLY A 45 -16.01 2.41 2.43
C GLY A 45 -15.78 2.56 0.93
N ILE A 46 -14.65 3.16 0.53
CA ILE A 46 -14.37 3.56 -0.86
C ILE A 46 -13.18 2.80 -1.47
N LEU A 47 -13.26 2.55 -2.78
CA LEU A 47 -12.17 2.02 -3.60
C LEU A 47 -11.47 3.17 -4.33
N THR A 48 -10.14 3.20 -4.25
CA THR A 48 -9.32 4.23 -4.92
C THR A 48 -8.09 3.61 -5.61
N PRO A 49 -7.46 4.30 -6.58
CA PRO A 49 -6.11 3.96 -6.99
C PRO A 49 -5.18 3.85 -5.78
N GLY A 50 -4.22 2.92 -5.84
CA GLY A 50 -3.31 2.72 -4.72
C GLY A 50 -2.43 3.95 -4.48
N LEU A 51 -1.86 4.04 -3.28
CA LEU A 51 -1.05 5.19 -2.88
C LEU A 51 0.42 5.02 -3.28
N LEU A 52 1.05 6.15 -3.56
CA LEU A 52 2.49 6.32 -3.62
C LEU A 52 3.00 6.86 -2.29
N ASN A 53 3.97 6.18 -1.68
CA ASN A 53 4.73 6.76 -0.57
C ASN A 53 6.09 7.27 -1.07
N PRO A 54 6.37 8.59 -1.01
CA PRO A 54 7.59 9.14 -1.61
C PRO A 54 8.85 8.96 -0.76
N TYR A 55 8.70 8.41 0.45
CA TYR A 55 9.75 8.27 1.46
C TYR A 55 10.33 6.85 1.53
N GLY A 56 10.48 6.16 0.40
CA GLY A 56 10.96 4.78 0.34
C GLY A 56 12.25 4.54 1.14
N PRO A 57 13.36 5.23 0.85
CA PRO A 57 14.62 5.10 1.59
C PRO A 57 14.51 5.46 3.07
N GLU A 58 13.77 6.50 3.40
CA GLU A 58 13.61 6.97 4.77
C GLU A 58 12.83 5.95 5.62
N ILE A 59 11.80 5.34 5.05
CA ILE A 59 10.96 4.33 5.71
C ILE A 59 11.65 2.96 5.73
N LEU A 60 12.31 2.55 4.65
CA LEU A 60 12.78 1.17 4.50
C LEU A 60 14.26 0.96 4.81
N GLU A 61 15.09 2.01 4.74
CA GLU A 61 16.53 1.93 5.01
C GLU A 61 16.95 2.70 6.25
N SER A 62 16.30 3.84 6.52
CA SER A 62 16.68 4.73 7.63
C SER A 62 15.85 4.54 8.91
N THR A 63 14.81 3.72 8.86
CA THR A 63 13.91 3.45 9.98
C THR A 63 13.95 1.98 10.37
N TYR A 64 14.19 1.72 11.65
CA TYR A 64 14.05 0.38 12.21
C TYR A 64 12.59 0.11 12.55
N HIS A 65 12.02 -0.95 11.98
CA HIS A 65 10.70 -1.46 12.31
C HIS A 65 10.88 -2.62 13.30
N PRO A 66 10.54 -2.48 14.58
CA PRO A 66 10.77 -3.54 15.57
C PRO A 66 10.04 -4.84 15.25
N ASP A 67 10.65 -5.98 15.59
CA ASP A 67 9.93 -7.26 15.60
C ASP A 67 8.96 -7.29 16.79
N PRO A 68 7.74 -7.84 16.65
CA PRO A 68 6.83 -8.00 17.79
C PRO A 68 7.44 -8.74 18.98
N ARG A 69 8.41 -9.64 18.73
CA ARG A 69 9.14 -10.36 19.79
C ARG A 69 10.11 -9.48 20.58
N GLU A 70 10.48 -8.32 20.04
CA GLU A 70 11.39 -7.37 20.67
C GLU A 70 10.63 -6.19 21.29
N ALA A 71 9.29 -6.28 21.40
CA ALA A 71 8.45 -5.18 21.85
C ALA A 71 8.84 -4.65 23.24
N ASP A 72 9.26 -5.52 24.15
CA ASP A 72 9.69 -5.12 25.51
C ASP A 72 10.99 -4.30 25.50
N THR A 73 11.82 -4.44 24.46
CA THR A 73 13.10 -3.73 24.34
C THR A 73 12.99 -2.47 23.47
N TYR A 74 12.30 -2.57 22.34
CA TYR A 74 12.28 -1.52 21.33
C TYR A 74 10.92 -0.84 21.18
N GLY A 75 9.88 -1.36 21.84
CA GLY A 75 8.50 -0.96 21.59
C GLY A 75 8.00 -1.47 20.24
N THR A 76 6.80 -1.03 19.86
CA THR A 76 6.12 -1.44 18.62
C THR A 76 6.09 -0.34 17.56
N VAL A 77 6.60 0.84 17.89
CA VAL A 77 6.62 2.02 17.02
C VAL A 77 7.93 2.04 16.21
N PRO A 78 7.91 2.44 14.92
CA PRO A 78 9.12 2.60 14.14
C PRO A 78 10.13 3.57 14.81
N ILE A 79 11.40 3.19 14.79
CA ILE A 79 12.50 3.95 15.37
C ILE A 79 13.29 4.58 14.23
N GLY A 80 13.42 5.91 14.24
CA GLY A 80 14.22 6.66 13.27
C GLY A 80 15.52 7.21 13.88
N GLY A 81 16.21 8.04 13.09
CA GLY A 81 17.34 8.86 13.54
C GLY A 81 18.56 8.04 13.99
N GLU A 82 19.34 8.60 14.93
CA GLU A 82 20.59 7.98 15.37
C GLU A 82 20.38 6.61 16.04
N ARG A 83 19.25 6.41 16.70
CA ARG A 83 18.91 5.12 17.32
C ARG A 83 18.76 4.03 16.27
N ALA A 84 18.11 4.32 15.14
CA ALA A 84 18.02 3.37 14.01
C ALA A 84 19.41 3.08 13.41
N ARG A 85 20.22 4.12 13.22
CA ARG A 85 21.59 3.98 12.71
C ARG A 85 22.46 3.12 13.62
N ALA A 86 22.38 3.32 14.94
CA ALA A 86 23.10 2.51 15.91
C ALA A 86 22.70 1.02 15.83
N LEU A 87 21.40 0.73 15.68
CA LEU A 87 20.91 -0.65 15.53
C LEU A 87 21.44 -1.31 14.25
N PHE A 88 21.41 -0.62 13.12
CA PHE A 88 21.93 -1.16 11.85
C PHE A 88 23.45 -1.25 11.81
N ARG A 89 24.18 -0.36 12.52
CA ARG A 89 25.64 -0.47 12.68
C ARG A 89 26.03 -1.66 13.55
N ALA A 90 25.29 -1.90 14.63
CA ALA A 90 25.53 -3.02 15.53
C ALA A 90 25.23 -4.37 14.85
N ASP A 91 24.18 -4.44 14.03
CA ASP A 91 23.80 -5.64 13.30
C ASP A 91 23.18 -5.30 11.93
N PRO A 92 23.98 -5.28 10.86
CA PRO A 92 23.51 -4.98 9.50
C PRO A 92 22.48 -5.99 8.96
N ALA A 93 22.44 -7.22 9.47
CA ALA A 93 21.51 -8.25 8.99
C ALA A 93 20.05 -7.92 9.34
N ARG A 94 19.83 -7.04 10.33
CA ARG A 94 18.50 -6.53 10.72
C ARG A 94 17.81 -5.75 9.62
N LEU A 95 18.55 -5.14 8.70
CA LEU A 95 18.00 -4.23 7.71
C LEU A 95 16.93 -4.90 6.84
N GLY A 96 17.20 -6.11 6.33
CA GLY A 96 16.23 -6.84 5.49
C GLY A 96 14.97 -7.27 6.25
N ALA A 97 15.11 -7.69 7.51
CA ALA A 97 13.96 -8.05 8.36
C ALA A 97 13.12 -6.82 8.73
N SER A 98 13.78 -5.71 9.07
CA SER A 98 13.16 -4.41 9.30
C SER A 98 12.37 -3.96 8.06
N ALA A 99 13.00 -3.99 6.89
CA ALA A 99 12.36 -3.60 5.63
C ALA A 99 11.11 -4.43 5.30
N ARG A 100 11.11 -5.74 5.58
CA ARG A 100 9.91 -6.58 5.40
C ARG A 100 8.74 -6.08 6.25
N ARG A 101 9.00 -5.72 7.50
CA ARG A 101 7.98 -5.15 8.40
C ARG A 101 7.55 -3.76 7.94
N GLY A 102 8.49 -2.94 7.47
CA GLY A 102 8.20 -1.64 6.86
C GLY A 102 7.29 -1.75 5.64
N VAL A 103 7.56 -2.70 4.74
CA VAL A 103 6.69 -3.01 3.59
C VAL A 103 5.30 -3.44 4.05
N GLN A 104 5.19 -4.33 5.04
CA GLN A 104 3.87 -4.73 5.56
C GLN A 104 3.09 -3.54 6.12
N ARG A 105 3.76 -2.59 6.78
CA ARG A 105 3.13 -1.34 7.23
C ARG A 105 2.70 -0.45 6.07
N LEU A 106 3.49 -0.32 5.01
CA LEU A 106 3.12 0.41 3.80
C LEU A 106 1.88 -0.19 3.13
N LEU A 107 1.85 -1.52 2.98
CA LEU A 107 0.69 -2.24 2.46
C LEU A 107 -0.53 -2.03 3.36
N ALA A 108 -0.37 -2.03 4.69
CA ALA A 108 -1.46 -1.72 5.61
C ALA A 108 -2.00 -0.28 5.50
N HIS A 109 -1.32 0.60 4.77
CA HIS A 109 -1.76 1.97 4.47
C HIS A 109 -2.14 2.14 2.99
N GLY A 110 -2.47 1.07 2.25
CA GLY A 110 -2.89 1.21 0.85
C GLY A 110 -1.78 1.59 -0.12
N THR A 111 -0.51 1.52 0.30
CA THR A 111 0.62 1.85 -0.56
C THR A 111 0.87 0.72 -1.55
N VAL A 112 0.89 1.06 -2.84
CA VAL A 112 1.20 0.12 -3.94
C VAL A 112 2.48 0.51 -4.70
N ALA A 113 2.98 1.73 -4.46
CA ALA A 113 4.21 2.23 -5.05
C ALA A 113 5.02 3.02 -4.03
N ILE A 114 6.34 3.01 -4.19
CA ILE A 114 7.26 3.87 -3.43
C ILE A 114 8.11 4.71 -4.39
N ALA A 115 8.61 5.83 -3.91
CA ALA A 115 9.63 6.60 -4.60
C ALA A 115 10.89 6.81 -3.74
N GLY A 116 11.95 7.25 -4.40
CA GLY A 116 13.28 7.38 -3.83
C GLY A 116 14.16 6.16 -4.14
N GLU A 117 15.46 6.42 -4.20
CA GLU A 117 16.46 5.42 -4.57
C GLU A 117 16.85 4.57 -3.35
N LEU A 118 16.56 3.27 -3.43
CA LEU A 118 17.01 2.31 -2.44
C LEU A 118 18.43 1.83 -2.78
N ARG A 119 19.33 1.88 -1.81
CA ARG A 119 20.75 1.55 -1.98
C ARG A 119 21.08 0.17 -1.45
N ALA A 120 20.37 -0.30 -0.43
CA ALA A 120 20.61 -1.58 0.19
C ALA A 120 19.98 -2.71 -0.63
N LYS A 121 20.83 -3.61 -1.16
CA LYS A 121 20.39 -4.80 -1.93
C LYS A 121 19.33 -5.62 -1.19
N ALA A 122 19.50 -5.82 0.12
CA ALA A 122 18.53 -6.55 0.94
C ALA A 122 17.13 -5.90 0.96
N VAL A 123 17.07 -4.56 0.90
CA VAL A 123 15.81 -3.81 0.90
C VAL A 123 15.20 -3.80 -0.50
N LEU A 124 16.00 -3.61 -1.54
CA LEU A 124 15.57 -3.74 -2.94
C LEU A 124 14.90 -5.09 -3.22
N GLU A 125 15.50 -6.19 -2.77
CA GLU A 125 14.93 -7.53 -2.95
C GLU A 125 13.60 -7.71 -2.19
N VAL A 126 13.47 -7.12 -1.00
CA VAL A 126 12.22 -7.14 -0.24
C VAL A 126 11.10 -6.39 -0.97
N VAL A 127 11.39 -5.21 -1.52
CA VAL A 127 10.41 -4.41 -2.26
C VAL A 127 10.01 -5.09 -3.57
N LYS A 128 10.97 -5.63 -4.32
CA LYS A 128 10.67 -6.39 -5.55
C LYS A 128 9.76 -7.58 -5.28
N ARG A 129 10.02 -8.34 -4.22
CA ARG A 129 9.22 -9.52 -3.86
C ARG A 129 7.82 -9.18 -3.33
N SER A 130 7.63 -8.00 -2.75
CA SER A 130 6.29 -7.58 -2.32
C SER A 130 5.41 -7.16 -3.50
N GLY A 131 6.03 -6.75 -4.61
CA GLY A 131 5.34 -6.23 -5.80
C GLY A 131 5.08 -4.72 -5.76
N LEU A 132 5.61 -4.01 -4.75
CA LEU A 132 5.57 -2.55 -4.74
C LEU A 132 6.26 -2.01 -6.00
N ALA A 133 5.58 -1.10 -6.69
CA ALA A 133 6.15 -0.43 -7.85
C ALA A 133 7.14 0.67 -7.43
N PHE A 134 8.10 0.97 -8.30
CA PHE A 134 8.94 2.16 -8.18
C PHE A 134 8.34 3.28 -9.03
N ALA A 135 8.19 4.46 -8.44
CA ALA A 135 7.75 5.66 -9.12
C ALA A 135 8.75 6.80 -8.92
N ALA A 136 8.66 7.83 -9.76
CA ALA A 136 9.40 9.07 -9.55
C ALA A 136 8.93 9.77 -8.27
N ARG A 137 9.85 10.47 -7.60
CA ARG A 137 9.46 11.34 -6.48
C ARG A 137 8.64 12.52 -7.04
N PRO A 138 7.56 12.92 -6.35
CA PRO A 138 6.91 14.19 -6.65
C PRO A 138 7.89 15.35 -6.45
N ASP A 139 7.75 16.42 -7.24
CA ASP A 139 8.60 17.62 -7.13
C ASP A 139 8.51 18.25 -5.73
N ARG A 140 7.33 18.18 -5.12
CA ARG A 140 7.09 18.63 -3.75
C ARG A 140 6.71 17.44 -2.86
N LEU A 141 7.56 17.18 -1.86
CA LEU A 141 7.31 16.13 -0.89
C LEU A 141 6.18 16.51 0.09
N PRO A 142 5.25 15.60 0.38
CA PRO A 142 4.14 15.83 1.30
C PRO A 142 4.57 15.68 2.77
N GLY A 143 4.59 16.78 3.52
CA GLY A 143 4.80 16.78 4.97
C GLY A 143 6.11 16.10 5.43
N PRO A 144 6.20 15.66 6.69
CA PRO A 144 7.33 14.86 7.18
C PRO A 144 7.23 13.40 6.70
N VAL A 145 8.35 12.67 6.85
CA VAL A 145 8.41 11.20 6.62
C VAL A 145 7.32 10.51 7.46
N SER A 146 6.43 9.79 6.79
CA SER A 146 5.32 9.06 7.43
C SER A 146 4.83 7.94 6.51
N LEU A 147 4.21 6.92 7.10
CA LEU A 147 3.47 5.88 6.36
C LEU A 147 2.22 6.45 5.66
N SER A 148 1.65 7.53 6.21
CA SER A 148 0.49 8.25 5.68
C SER A 148 0.81 9.75 5.60
N PRO A 149 1.67 10.16 4.66
CA PRO A 149 2.03 11.57 4.52
C PRO A 149 0.82 12.41 4.11
N ARG A 150 0.85 13.72 4.43
CA ARG A 150 -0.25 14.64 4.12
C ARG A 150 0.27 15.77 3.21
N PRO A 151 -0.32 15.99 2.03
CA PRO A 151 -1.41 15.20 1.41
C PRO A 151 -0.98 13.78 1.01
N LEU A 152 -1.96 12.86 0.91
CA LEU A 152 -1.73 11.54 0.31
C LEU A 152 -1.44 11.71 -1.18
N VAL A 153 -0.59 10.84 -1.74
CA VAL A 153 -0.27 10.84 -3.17
C VAL A 153 -0.94 9.63 -3.80
N LEU A 154 -2.04 9.86 -4.52
CA LEU A 154 -2.69 8.80 -5.29
C LEU A 154 -1.91 8.57 -6.58
N LEU A 155 -1.80 7.31 -7.00
CA LEU A 155 -1.44 7.01 -8.37
C LEU A 155 -2.53 7.47 -9.35
N PRO A 156 -2.22 7.59 -10.65
CA PRO A 156 -3.23 7.80 -11.67
C PRO A 156 -4.38 6.79 -11.58
N GLY A 157 -5.54 7.19 -12.09
CA GLY A 157 -6.71 6.32 -12.18
C GLY A 157 -6.40 4.96 -12.81
N LEU A 158 -7.11 3.92 -12.36
CA LEU A 158 -7.02 2.61 -12.99
C LEU A 158 -7.43 2.70 -14.45
N THR A 159 -6.78 1.91 -15.30
CA THR A 159 -7.09 1.81 -16.73
C THR A 159 -7.33 0.36 -17.11
N VAL A 160 -8.29 0.11 -18.01
CA VAL A 160 -8.53 -1.22 -18.57
C VAL A 160 -7.26 -1.69 -19.31
N GLY A 161 -6.85 -2.94 -19.09
CA GLY A 161 -5.59 -3.51 -19.55
C GLY A 161 -4.36 -3.10 -18.71
N GLY A 162 -4.51 -2.11 -17.82
CA GLY A 162 -3.47 -1.66 -16.89
C GLY A 162 -3.29 -2.60 -15.69
N PRO A 163 -2.25 -2.39 -14.87
CA PRO A 163 -1.99 -3.20 -13.69
C PRO A 163 -3.09 -3.02 -12.63
N ALA A 164 -3.57 -4.13 -12.07
CA ALA A 164 -4.56 -4.11 -10.99
C ALA A 164 -3.92 -3.71 -9.65
N ARG A 165 -3.76 -2.39 -9.43
CA ARG A 165 -3.14 -1.79 -8.25
C ARG A 165 -4.04 -0.74 -7.60
N PHE A 166 -4.73 -1.13 -6.54
CA PHE A 166 -5.69 -0.28 -5.86
C PHE A 166 -5.75 -0.57 -4.37
N ALA A 167 -6.36 0.34 -3.63
CA ALA A 167 -6.56 0.22 -2.20
C ALA A 167 -8.01 0.58 -1.84
N VAL A 168 -8.49 -0.02 -0.77
CA VAL A 168 -9.82 0.22 -0.22
C VAL A 168 -9.68 0.79 1.19
N PHE A 169 -10.41 1.87 1.46
CA PHE A 169 -10.37 2.60 2.72
C PHE A 169 -11.76 2.61 3.34
N ASP A 170 -11.85 2.23 4.61
CA ASP A 170 -13.09 2.22 5.38
C ASP A 170 -13.44 3.62 5.87
N VAL A 171 -13.88 4.43 4.91
CA VAL A 171 -14.33 5.81 5.09
C VAL A 171 -15.48 6.07 4.11
N PRO A 172 -16.42 7.00 4.41
CA PRO A 172 -17.58 7.22 3.56
C PRO A 172 -17.27 7.93 2.23
N ASP A 173 -16.20 8.73 2.18
CA ASP A 173 -15.83 9.50 1.00
C ASP A 173 -14.34 9.90 0.97
N ARG A 174 -13.90 10.49 -0.16
CA ARG A 174 -12.52 10.95 -0.34
C ARG A 174 -12.14 12.09 0.62
N ALA A 175 -13.08 12.94 1.01
CA ALA A 175 -12.81 14.03 1.95
C ALA A 175 -12.46 13.48 3.34
N SER A 176 -13.13 12.40 3.76
CA SER A 176 -12.89 11.68 4.99
C SER A 176 -11.53 10.96 4.94
N LEU A 177 -11.19 10.34 3.80
CA LEU A 177 -9.83 9.80 3.59
C LEU A 177 -8.73 10.85 3.80
N VAL A 178 -8.93 12.09 3.33
CA VAL A 178 -7.96 13.18 3.54
C VAL A 178 -7.83 13.56 5.01
N ARG A 179 -8.94 13.59 5.77
CA ARG A 179 -8.93 13.96 7.19
C ARG A 179 -8.33 12.86 8.08
N GLU A 180 -8.74 11.62 7.84
CA GLU A 180 -8.42 10.45 8.69
C GLU A 180 -7.09 9.82 8.29
N GLY A 181 -6.74 9.87 7.00
CA GLY A 181 -5.48 9.37 6.45
C GLY A 181 -5.53 7.89 6.10
N ALA A 182 -4.40 7.39 5.61
CA ALA A 182 -4.33 6.08 4.96
C ALA A 182 -4.40 4.88 5.94
N ALA A 183 -4.38 5.12 7.25
CA ALA A 183 -4.52 4.07 8.26
C ALA A 183 -5.92 3.43 8.26
N THR A 184 -6.91 4.04 7.61
CA THR A 184 -8.24 3.47 7.40
C THR A 184 -8.28 2.40 6.30
N CYS A 185 -7.13 2.05 5.71
CA CYS A 185 -7.04 1.02 4.68
C CYS A 185 -7.48 -0.35 5.22
N VAL A 186 -8.39 -1.00 4.49
CA VAL A 186 -8.87 -2.36 4.79
C VAL A 186 -8.43 -3.40 3.77
N ALA A 187 -8.02 -2.98 2.58
CA ALA A 187 -7.49 -3.88 1.56
C ALA A 187 -6.49 -3.18 0.67
N THR A 188 -5.44 -3.91 0.28
CA THR A 188 -4.49 -3.47 -0.76
C THR A 188 -4.29 -4.57 -1.75
N VAL A 189 -4.42 -4.23 -3.03
CA VAL A 189 -4.29 -5.15 -4.15
C VAL A 189 -3.14 -4.71 -5.03
N ILE A 190 -2.24 -5.64 -5.33
CA ILE A 190 -1.11 -5.43 -6.25
C ILE A 190 -1.10 -6.58 -7.25
N ASP A 191 -1.17 -6.23 -8.53
CA ASP A 191 -1.19 -7.17 -9.65
C ASP A 191 -2.26 -8.26 -9.41
N GLY A 192 -3.45 -7.82 -8.98
CA GLY A 192 -4.62 -8.64 -8.67
C GLY A 192 -4.52 -9.51 -7.40
N ARG A 193 -3.38 -9.51 -6.72
CA ARG A 193 -3.20 -10.23 -5.45
C ARG A 193 -3.62 -9.33 -4.28
N LEU A 194 -4.48 -9.86 -3.41
CA LEU A 194 -4.80 -9.22 -2.13
C LEU A 194 -3.60 -9.36 -1.18
N VAL A 195 -2.74 -8.34 -1.16
CA VAL A 195 -1.46 -8.33 -0.41
C VAL A 195 -1.61 -7.81 1.02
N TYR A 196 -2.70 -7.11 1.30
CA TYR A 196 -3.11 -6.74 2.65
C TYR A 196 -4.63 -6.84 2.77
N ARG A 197 -5.06 -7.32 3.94
CA ARG A 197 -6.45 -7.33 4.37
C ARG A 197 -6.49 -7.04 5.86
N ALA A 198 -7.23 -6.02 6.26
CA ALA A 198 -7.56 -5.81 7.67
C ALA A 198 -8.36 -7.01 8.20
N ARG A 199 -8.16 -7.33 9.48
CA ARG A 199 -8.88 -8.43 10.13
C ARG A 199 -10.26 -7.99 10.55
#